data_AF-A0A0D2MS32-F1
#
_entry.id   AF-A0A0D2MS32-F1
#
_cell.length_a   1.000
_cell.length_b   1.000
_cell.length_c   1.000
_cell.angle_alpha   90.00
_cell.angle_beta   90.00
_cell.angle_gamma   90.00
#
_symmetry.space_group_name_H-M   'P 1'
#
loop_
_entity.id
_entity.type
_entity.pdbx_description
1 polymer ?
#
loop_
_entity_poly.entity_id
_entity_poly.type
_entity_poly.pdbx_seq_one_letter_code
_entity_poly.pdbx_strand_id
1 'polypeptide(L)'
;MGTARDALRGALLQSTSSSTGSKEPDGVLTATPDAPGEWRSKSTCLDCVPTTSTYLEEDDDGRKPNELFGKFTWKIERFSEISKRELRSAQFEVGDYKWYILVYPQGCDVCNHLSLFLCVADYDKLLPGWSHFAQFTIAVVNKDPKKSKYSDTLHRFCKKEHDWGWKKFMELSKVLDGFTLSDTLVIKAQVQVILDKPGRPFRCLDAQYRRELVRVYLTNVESICRRFCDERRARLAWLRGEAGPFREWWDGLSPERQRRLTAERGEVRGGQDGG
;
A
#
# COMPACT_ATOMS: atom_id res chain seq x y z
N MET A 1 23.01 -0.09 -1.19
CA MET A 1 22.35 0.52 -0.02
C MET A 1 23.08 1.80 0.29
N GLY A 2 22.48 2.95 0.00
CA GLY A 2 23.05 4.27 0.23
C GLY A 2 21.91 5.17 0.71
N THR A 3 22.05 5.64 1.93
CA THR A 3 21.03 6.31 2.73
C THR A 3 20.67 7.69 2.18
N ALA A 4 19.37 7.98 2.11
CA ALA A 4 18.82 9.31 1.96
C ALA A 4 19.18 10.16 3.19
N ARG A 5 20.21 10.99 3.05
CA ARG A 5 20.47 12.13 3.92
C ARG A 5 21.25 13.16 3.12
N ASP A 6 20.82 14.43 3.22
CA ASP A 6 21.56 15.65 2.88
C ASP A 6 21.07 16.56 1.73
N ALA A 7 19.80 16.51 1.30
CA ALA A 7 19.28 17.52 0.35
C ALA A 7 18.02 18.32 0.78
N LEU A 8 17.56 18.22 2.04
CA LEU A 8 16.39 18.97 2.53
C LEU A 8 16.67 19.74 3.83
N ARG A 9 17.75 20.51 3.84
CA ARG A 9 17.95 21.61 4.80
C ARG A 9 18.43 22.85 4.04
N GLY A 10 17.48 23.70 3.66
CA GLY A 10 17.81 25.03 3.15
C GLY A 10 16.81 25.57 2.14
N ALA A 11 15.56 25.78 2.55
CA ALA A 11 14.66 26.82 1.98
C ALA A 11 13.28 26.75 2.65
N LEU A 12 13.16 27.25 3.87
CA LEU A 12 11.85 27.72 4.35
C LEU A 12 12.03 28.85 5.35
N LEU A 13 12.35 30.04 4.85
CA LEU A 13 11.97 31.32 5.46
C LEU A 13 11.91 32.37 4.35
N GLN A 14 10.71 32.62 3.84
CA GLN A 14 10.19 33.98 3.56
C GLN A 14 8.74 33.88 3.09
N SER A 15 7.85 34.34 3.95
CA SER A 15 6.49 34.75 3.65
C SER A 15 6.48 36.00 2.78
N THR A 16 5.62 36.07 1.76
CA THR A 16 4.76 37.23 1.48
C THR A 16 3.64 36.90 0.47
N SER A 17 2.55 37.62 0.66
CA SER A 17 1.19 37.70 0.10
C SER A 17 0.86 37.45 -1.40
N SER A 18 -0.32 36.82 -1.56
CA SER A 18 -1.44 37.07 -2.51
C SER A 18 -1.25 37.03 -4.04
N SER A 19 -2.00 36.14 -4.71
CA SER A 19 -3.15 36.53 -5.54
C SER A 19 -3.98 35.30 -5.94
N THR A 20 -5.30 35.45 -5.85
CA THR A 20 -6.32 34.47 -6.20
C THR A 20 -6.42 34.28 -7.71
N GLY A 21 -6.25 33.05 -8.17
CA GLY A 21 -6.57 32.62 -9.53
C GLY A 21 -7.15 31.21 -9.49
N SER A 22 -8.43 31.09 -9.82
CA SER A 22 -9.17 29.84 -9.94
C SER A 22 -8.48 28.89 -10.93
N LYS A 23 -8.13 27.68 -10.48
CA LYS A 23 -7.67 26.58 -11.34
C LYS A 23 -8.82 25.61 -11.58
N GLU A 24 -9.12 25.38 -12.85
CA GLU A 24 -9.91 24.23 -13.30
C GLU A 24 -9.17 22.92 -12.98
N PRO A 25 -9.88 21.81 -12.72
CA PRO A 25 -9.25 20.55 -12.31
C PRO A 25 -8.69 19.75 -13.51
N ASP A 26 -7.36 19.73 -13.65
CA ASP A 26 -6.62 18.98 -14.68
C ASP A 26 -6.47 17.46 -14.39
N GLY A 27 -7.57 16.75 -14.11
CA GLY A 27 -7.52 15.31 -13.87
C GLY A 27 -8.89 14.65 -13.89
N VAL A 28 -9.05 13.60 -14.71
CA VAL A 28 -10.28 12.81 -14.77
C VAL A 28 -10.05 11.48 -14.07
N LEU A 29 -10.86 11.21 -13.04
CA LEU A 29 -11.09 9.87 -12.51
C LEU A 29 -12.04 9.14 -13.46
N THR A 30 -11.50 8.39 -14.42
CA THR A 30 -12.33 7.52 -15.27
C THR A 30 -12.60 6.21 -14.55
N ALA A 31 -13.85 6.00 -14.13
CA ALA A 31 -14.43 4.69 -13.86
C ALA A 31 -15.22 4.25 -15.11
N THR A 32 -14.58 3.58 -16.06
CA THR A 32 -15.29 2.93 -17.17
C THR A 32 -15.62 1.49 -16.77
N PRO A 33 -16.87 1.01 -17.00
CA PRO A 33 -17.18 -0.41 -16.94
C PRO A 33 -16.63 -1.05 -18.22
N ASP A 34 -15.52 -1.77 -18.13
CA ASP A 34 -14.94 -2.46 -19.29
C ASP A 34 -15.77 -3.70 -19.65
N ALA A 35 -16.07 -3.82 -20.94
CA ALA A 35 -16.57 -5.02 -21.59
C ALA A 35 -15.63 -6.22 -21.31
N PRO A 36 -16.18 -7.42 -21.01
CA PRO A 36 -15.38 -8.55 -20.59
C PRO A 36 -14.81 -9.28 -21.80
N GLY A 37 -13.55 -9.01 -22.17
CA GLY A 37 -12.89 -9.83 -23.18
C GLY A 37 -11.61 -9.28 -23.75
N GLU A 38 -10.52 -9.22 -22.97
CA GLU A 38 -9.17 -9.40 -23.53
C GLU A 38 -8.06 -9.61 -22.48
N TRP A 39 -8.37 -9.52 -21.17
CA TRP A 39 -7.40 -9.81 -20.11
C TRP A 39 -7.55 -11.19 -19.46
N ARG A 40 -8.43 -12.06 -20.00
CA ARG A 40 -8.52 -13.48 -19.61
C ARG A 40 -7.67 -14.33 -20.56
N SER A 41 -6.41 -14.55 -20.20
CA SER A 41 -5.64 -15.67 -20.74
C SER A 41 -5.40 -16.70 -19.65
N LYS A 42 -5.85 -17.93 -19.94
CA LYS A 42 -5.88 -19.16 -19.12
C LYS A 42 -7.01 -19.28 -18.10
N SER A 43 -8.23 -19.49 -18.61
CA SER A 43 -9.16 -20.40 -17.93
C SER A 43 -8.62 -21.83 -18.11
N THR A 44 -8.11 -22.42 -17.03
CA THR A 44 -8.05 -23.88 -16.90
C THR A 44 -9.00 -24.28 -15.78
N CYS A 45 -10.03 -25.01 -16.21
CA CYS A 45 -10.95 -25.85 -15.46
C CYS A 45 -10.48 -26.32 -14.08
N LEU A 46 -10.77 -25.54 -13.05
CA LEU A 46 -10.88 -25.98 -11.65
C LEU A 46 -12.03 -25.21 -10.96
N ASP A 47 -13.17 -25.08 -11.64
CA ASP A 47 -14.38 -24.41 -11.13
C ASP A 47 -15.26 -25.31 -10.26
N CYS A 48 -14.75 -26.41 -9.70
CA CYS A 48 -15.55 -27.32 -8.88
C CYS A 48 -14.79 -27.82 -7.65
N VAL A 49 -14.66 -26.98 -6.62
CA VAL A 49 -14.59 -27.48 -5.24
C VAL A 49 -15.45 -26.58 -4.36
N PRO A 50 -16.63 -27.04 -3.90
CA PRO A 50 -17.37 -26.31 -2.88
C PRO A 50 -16.59 -26.47 -1.58
N THR A 51 -15.84 -25.43 -1.19
CA THR A 51 -15.30 -25.38 0.17
C THR A 51 -16.44 -24.99 1.09
N THR A 52 -17.18 -25.99 1.53
CA THR A 52 -18.14 -25.90 2.63
C THR A 52 -17.37 -25.50 3.89
N SER A 53 -17.23 -24.20 4.13
CA SER A 53 -16.78 -23.67 5.41
C SER A 53 -17.73 -22.56 5.81
N THR A 54 -18.67 -22.92 6.68
CA THR A 54 -19.71 -22.08 7.29
C THR A 54 -19.16 -21.07 8.31
N TYR A 55 -17.93 -20.57 8.12
CA TYR A 55 -17.24 -19.60 8.99
C TYR A 55 -16.95 -18.27 8.27
N LEU A 56 -17.67 -17.95 7.19
CA LEU A 56 -17.40 -16.78 6.35
C LEU A 56 -18.48 -15.71 6.35
N GLU A 57 -19.45 -15.79 7.25
CA GLU A 57 -20.48 -14.76 7.35
C GLU A 57 -20.69 -14.46 8.83
N GLU A 58 -19.98 -13.44 9.33
CA GLU A 58 -20.38 -12.63 10.48
C GLU A 58 -19.34 -11.49 10.63
N ASP A 59 -19.84 -10.26 10.47
CA ASP A 59 -19.23 -8.96 10.75
C ASP A 59 -17.98 -8.54 9.96
N ASP A 60 -18.13 -8.30 8.65
CA ASP A 60 -17.17 -7.49 7.87
C ASP A 60 -17.63 -6.02 7.85
N ASP A 61 -17.32 -5.28 8.93
CA ASP A 61 -17.29 -3.81 8.92
C ASP A 61 -16.01 -3.28 8.22
N GLY A 62 -15.54 -4.03 7.22
CA GLY A 62 -14.32 -3.79 6.48
C GLY A 62 -14.57 -2.92 5.25
N ARG A 63 -13.68 -1.94 5.02
CA ARG A 63 -13.67 -1.13 3.79
C ARG A 63 -13.73 -2.03 2.56
N LYS A 64 -14.61 -1.68 1.62
CA LYS A 64 -14.83 -2.46 0.39
C LYS A 64 -13.51 -2.53 -0.39
N PRO A 65 -13.09 -3.70 -0.89
CA PRO A 65 -11.85 -3.84 -1.67
C PRO A 65 -11.74 -2.89 -2.87
N ASN A 66 -12.88 -2.50 -3.44
CA ASN A 66 -12.96 -1.60 -4.59
C ASN A 66 -12.53 -0.15 -4.28
N GLU A 67 -12.57 0.29 -3.01
CA GLU A 67 -12.18 1.65 -2.60
C GLU A 67 -10.67 1.76 -2.34
N LEU A 68 -9.98 0.63 -2.20
CA LEU A 68 -8.54 0.56 -1.95
C LEU A 68 -7.70 0.63 -3.23
N PHE A 69 -8.34 0.47 -4.39
CA PHE A 69 -7.69 0.55 -5.70
C PHE A 69 -8.21 1.75 -6.48
N GLY A 70 -7.31 2.51 -7.09
CA GLY A 70 -7.68 3.63 -7.95
C GLY A 70 -6.72 3.82 -9.11
N LYS A 71 -7.26 4.36 -10.20
CA LYS A 71 -6.49 4.77 -11.38
C LYS A 71 -6.65 6.27 -11.58
N PHE A 72 -5.55 6.93 -11.92
CA PHE A 72 -5.53 8.36 -12.20
C PHE A 72 -4.74 8.62 -13.48
N THR A 73 -5.24 9.50 -14.33
CA THR A 73 -4.55 9.92 -15.55
C THR A 73 -4.34 11.42 -15.52
N TRP A 74 -3.11 11.83 -15.71
CA TRP A 74 -2.70 13.23 -15.80
C TRP A 74 -2.12 13.51 -17.19
N LYS A 75 -2.64 14.57 -17.82
CA LYS A 75 -2.14 15.07 -19.10
C LYS A 75 -1.42 16.39 -18.84
N ILE A 76 -0.17 16.48 -19.29
CA ILE A 76 0.66 17.67 -19.19
C ILE A 76 0.81 18.20 -20.61
N GLU A 77 0.08 19.26 -20.91
CA GLU A 77 0.14 19.94 -22.21
C GLU A 77 1.34 20.89 -22.30
N ARG A 78 1.79 21.16 -23.54
CA ARG A 78 2.95 22.00 -23.84
C ARG A 78 4.20 21.57 -23.07
N PHE A 79 4.43 20.26 -22.95
CA PHE A 79 5.47 19.70 -22.09
C PHE A 79 6.88 20.23 -22.43
N SER A 80 7.17 20.43 -23.72
CA SER A 80 8.44 20.97 -24.19
C SER A 80 8.72 22.41 -23.75
N GLU A 81 7.67 23.20 -23.50
CA GLU A 81 7.77 24.62 -23.10
C GLU A 81 7.88 24.80 -21.58
N ILE A 82 7.76 23.72 -20.80
CA ILE A 82 7.76 23.80 -19.34
C ILE A 82 9.17 24.07 -18.81
N SER A 83 9.35 25.29 -18.27
CA SER A 83 10.55 25.72 -17.56
C SER A 83 10.46 25.57 -16.03
N LYS A 84 9.31 25.10 -15.52
CA LYS A 84 9.11 24.90 -14.07
C LYS A 84 9.98 23.76 -13.55
N ARG A 85 10.58 23.97 -12.37
CA ARG A 85 11.38 22.95 -11.68
C ARG A 85 10.57 21.69 -11.38
N GLU A 86 9.35 21.87 -10.88
CA GLU A 86 8.44 20.77 -10.54
C GLU A 86 6.99 21.08 -10.95
N LEU A 87 6.24 20.03 -11.23
CA LEU A 87 4.81 20.06 -11.52
C LEU A 87 4.08 19.12 -10.57
N ARG A 88 2.88 19.54 -10.14
CA ARG A 88 2.00 18.72 -9.30
C ARG A 88 0.67 18.52 -10.00
N SER A 89 0.18 17.29 -10.03
CA SER A 89 -1.14 16.97 -10.55
C SER A 89 -2.26 17.48 -9.63
N ALA A 90 -3.50 17.40 -10.10
CA ALA A 90 -4.67 17.41 -9.23
C ALA A 90 -4.58 16.25 -8.21
N GLN A 91 -5.21 16.46 -7.05
CA GLN A 91 -5.30 15.43 -6.03
C GLN A 91 -6.38 14.41 -6.40
N PHE A 92 -6.16 13.14 -6.08
CA PHE A 92 -7.12 12.07 -6.28
C PHE A 92 -7.16 11.15 -5.06
N GLU A 93 -8.31 10.53 -4.79
CA GLU A 93 -8.54 9.78 -3.56
C GLU A 93 -8.52 8.27 -3.82
N VAL A 94 -7.73 7.54 -3.02
CA VAL A 94 -7.68 6.07 -3.02
C VAL A 94 -7.44 5.60 -1.59
N GLY A 95 -8.31 4.72 -1.09
CA GLY A 95 -8.23 4.15 0.25
C GLY A 95 -8.32 5.18 1.38
N ASP A 96 -9.09 6.26 1.20
CA ASP A 96 -9.23 7.42 2.10
C ASP A 96 -7.96 8.30 2.21
N TYR A 97 -6.99 8.11 1.33
CA TYR A 97 -5.82 8.97 1.22
C TYR A 97 -5.92 9.79 -0.06
N LYS A 98 -5.60 11.07 0.06
CA LYS A 98 -5.41 11.94 -1.09
C LYS A 98 -3.99 11.81 -1.60
N TRP A 99 -3.87 11.49 -2.88
CA TRP A 99 -2.64 11.30 -3.61
C TRP A 99 -2.47 12.39 -4.65
N TYR A 100 -1.24 12.68 -5.03
CA TYR A 100 -0.93 13.44 -6.24
C TYR A 100 0.38 12.94 -6.86
N ILE A 101 0.55 13.21 -8.15
CA ILE A 101 1.78 12.92 -8.87
C ILE A 101 2.65 14.18 -8.85
N LEU A 102 3.92 14.01 -8.47
CA LEU A 102 4.96 15.03 -8.55
C LEU A 102 5.93 14.69 -9.68
N VAL A 103 6.13 15.63 -10.61
CA VAL A 103 7.02 15.48 -11.77
C VAL A 103 8.13 16.52 -11.68
N TYR A 104 9.37 16.09 -11.92
CA TYR A 104 10.49 16.98 -12.25
C TYR A 104 10.83 16.79 -13.73
N PRO A 105 10.40 17.70 -14.64
CA PRO A 105 10.57 17.51 -16.09
C PRO A 105 12.03 17.40 -16.52
N GLN A 106 12.92 18.16 -15.88
CA GLN A 106 14.37 18.19 -16.18
C GLN A 106 15.22 17.39 -15.18
N GLY A 107 14.56 16.74 -14.22
CA GLY A 107 15.17 15.93 -13.17
C GLY A 107 15.15 16.57 -11.78
N CYS A 108 15.13 15.71 -10.76
CA CYS A 108 15.21 16.12 -9.35
C CYS A 108 16.67 16.31 -8.91
N ASP A 109 17.41 15.21 -8.80
CA ASP A 109 18.83 15.20 -8.43
C ASP A 109 19.75 14.88 -9.63
N VAL A 110 19.16 14.26 -10.66
CA VAL A 110 19.86 13.78 -11.84
C VAL A 110 19.30 14.55 -13.02
N CYS A 111 20.13 15.38 -13.66
CA CYS A 111 19.75 16.11 -14.85
C CYS A 111 19.43 15.19 -16.04
N ASN A 112 18.69 15.74 -17.00
CA ASN A 112 18.34 15.09 -18.27
C ASN A 112 17.52 13.80 -18.12
N HIS A 113 16.87 13.61 -16.96
CA HIS A 113 15.94 12.52 -16.71
C HIS A 113 14.63 13.09 -16.20
N LEU A 114 13.52 12.55 -16.71
CA LEU A 114 12.22 12.72 -16.08
C LEU A 114 12.23 11.99 -14.73
N SER A 115 11.91 12.70 -13.64
CA SER A 115 11.68 12.09 -12.33
C SER A 115 10.20 12.13 -11.98
N LEU A 116 9.68 11.02 -11.45
CA LEU A 116 8.26 10.85 -11.11
C LEU A 116 8.10 10.30 -9.70
N PHE A 117 7.21 10.91 -8.91
CA PHE A 117 6.90 10.49 -7.56
C PHE A 117 5.39 10.47 -7.33
N LEU A 118 4.94 9.52 -6.51
CA LEU A 118 3.61 9.52 -5.92
C LEU A 118 3.73 10.09 -4.50
N CYS A 119 2.85 11.03 -4.16
CA CYS A 119 2.88 11.74 -2.88
C CYS A 119 1.53 11.67 -2.18
N VAL A 120 1.54 11.58 -0.86
CA VAL A 120 0.35 11.77 -0.02
C VAL A 120 0.15 13.27 0.22
N ALA A 121 -1.02 13.82 -0.11
CA ALA A 121 -1.29 15.26 -0.08
C ALA A 121 -1.42 15.83 1.34
N ASP A 122 -2.32 15.26 2.15
CA ASP A 122 -2.64 15.74 3.51
C ASP A 122 -1.74 15.08 4.59
N TYR A 123 -0.50 14.74 4.24
CA TYR A 123 0.41 13.96 5.10
C TYR A 123 0.74 14.62 6.45
N ASP A 124 0.63 15.95 6.50
CA ASP A 124 0.87 16.81 7.66
C ASP A 124 -0.33 16.86 8.62
N LYS A 125 -1.54 16.66 8.10
CA LYS A 125 -2.81 16.62 8.84
C LYS A 125 -3.14 15.22 9.38
N LEU A 126 -2.47 14.19 8.89
CA LEU A 126 -2.62 12.83 9.39
C LEU A 126 -2.08 12.69 10.83
N LEU A 127 -2.70 11.79 11.60
CA LEU A 127 -2.34 11.57 13.00
C LEU A 127 -0.86 11.19 13.17
N PRO A 128 -0.19 11.63 14.25
CA PRO A 128 1.18 11.22 14.54
C PRO A 128 1.32 9.69 14.54
N GLY A 129 2.35 9.18 13.86
CA GLY A 129 2.60 7.74 13.76
C GLY A 129 1.85 7.02 12.63
N TRP A 130 1.10 7.75 11.79
CA TRP A 130 0.47 7.16 10.61
C TRP A 130 1.52 6.49 9.70
N SER A 131 1.19 5.31 9.19
CA SER A 131 1.93 4.68 8.10
C SER A 131 1.03 3.69 7.37
N HIS A 132 1.09 3.68 6.04
CA HIS A 132 0.31 2.75 5.23
C HIS A 132 1.15 2.20 4.08
N PHE A 133 0.94 0.92 3.79
CA PHE A 133 1.52 0.31 2.61
C PHE A 133 0.66 0.66 1.40
N ALA A 134 1.31 1.05 0.31
CA ALA A 134 0.67 1.14 -0.99
C ALA A 134 1.59 0.53 -2.05
N GLN A 135 1.00 -0.30 -2.90
CA GLN A 135 1.62 -0.67 -4.16
C GLN A 135 1.11 0.29 -5.22
N PHE A 136 2.00 0.83 -6.03
CA PHE A 136 1.59 1.71 -7.11
C PHE A 136 2.44 1.49 -8.35
N THR A 137 1.82 1.77 -9.49
CA THR A 137 2.44 1.71 -10.81
C THR A 137 2.28 3.08 -11.46
N ILE A 138 3.39 3.67 -11.89
CA ILE A 138 3.38 4.87 -12.73
C ILE A 138 3.77 4.48 -14.15
N ALA A 139 3.02 4.98 -15.12
CA ALA A 139 3.27 4.77 -16.54
C ALA A 139 3.38 6.08 -17.30
N VAL A 140 4.37 6.18 -18.18
CA VAL A 140 4.43 7.22 -19.22
C VAL A 140 3.96 6.59 -20.51
N VAL A 141 2.83 7.09 -21.02
CA VAL A 141 2.13 6.51 -22.16
C VAL A 141 2.82 6.96 -23.44
N ASN A 142 3.16 5.99 -24.30
CA ASN A 142 3.66 6.25 -25.65
C ASN A 142 2.49 6.32 -26.63
N LYS A 143 2.70 6.92 -27.81
CA LYS A 143 1.76 6.87 -28.94
C LYS A 143 1.37 5.43 -29.30
N ASP A 144 2.34 4.52 -29.24
CA ASP A 144 2.12 3.08 -29.35
C ASP A 144 1.96 2.48 -27.94
N PRO A 145 0.76 1.98 -27.56
CA PRO A 145 0.52 1.42 -26.23
C PRO A 145 1.54 0.33 -25.85
N LYS A 146 2.07 -0.43 -26.82
CA LYS A 146 3.05 -1.51 -26.59
C LYS A 146 4.43 -0.99 -26.18
N LYS A 147 4.73 0.29 -26.44
CA LYS A 147 6.00 0.95 -26.10
C LYS A 147 5.92 1.81 -24.84
N SER A 148 4.76 1.88 -24.20
CA SER A 148 4.59 2.63 -22.95
C SER A 148 5.52 2.09 -21.87
N LYS A 149 6.09 2.99 -21.06
CA LYS A 149 6.99 2.60 -19.98
C LYS A 149 6.23 2.54 -18.67
N TYR A 150 6.38 1.43 -17.95
CA TYR A 150 5.76 1.18 -16.66
C TYR A 150 6.84 1.00 -15.60
N SER A 151 6.58 1.43 -14.38
CA SER A 151 7.37 1.06 -13.21
C SER A 151 6.45 0.91 -12.03
N ASP A 152 6.60 -0.20 -11.31
CA ASP A 152 5.81 -0.55 -10.13
C ASP A 152 6.71 -0.65 -8.90
N THR A 153 6.14 -0.33 -7.73
CA THR A 153 6.83 -0.46 -6.46
C THR A 153 5.84 -0.61 -5.31
N LEU A 154 6.31 -1.21 -4.23
CA LEU A 154 5.62 -1.28 -2.94
C LEU A 154 6.37 -0.40 -1.95
N HIS A 155 5.67 0.53 -1.32
CA HIS A 155 6.27 1.42 -0.34
C HIS A 155 5.38 1.61 0.88
N ARG A 156 6.00 1.89 2.03
CA ARG A 156 5.30 2.26 3.26
C ARG A 156 5.39 3.76 3.46
N PHE A 157 4.34 4.45 3.04
CA PHE A 157 4.22 5.88 3.21
C PHE A 157 4.06 6.22 4.70
N CYS A 158 4.75 7.25 5.16
CA CYS A 158 4.64 7.79 6.51
C CYS A 158 5.00 9.27 6.53
N LYS A 159 4.89 9.92 7.69
CA LYS A 159 5.21 11.36 7.81
C LYS A 159 6.62 11.73 7.32
N LYS A 160 7.61 10.85 7.50
CA LYS A 160 9.00 11.10 7.07
C LYS A 160 9.22 10.80 5.58
N GLU A 161 8.48 9.84 5.05
CA GLU A 161 8.57 9.34 3.67
C GLU A 161 7.15 9.40 3.08
N HIS A 162 6.66 10.61 2.82
CA HIS A 162 5.31 10.85 2.33
C HIS A 162 5.26 10.84 0.79
N ASP A 163 6.42 10.81 0.15
CA ASP A 163 6.64 10.68 -1.28
C ASP A 163 7.54 9.48 -1.59
N TRP A 164 7.26 8.82 -2.72
CA TRP A 164 8.11 7.75 -3.22
C TRP A 164 8.03 7.64 -4.73
N GLY A 165 9.13 7.25 -5.38
CA GLY A 165 9.18 7.16 -6.84
C GLY A 165 10.59 7.01 -7.40
N TRP A 166 10.79 7.50 -8.62
CA TRP A 166 12.00 7.27 -9.41
C TRP A 166 12.66 8.59 -9.81
N LYS A 167 13.89 8.80 -9.32
CA LYS A 167 14.75 9.92 -9.73
C LYS A 167 15.16 9.84 -11.20
N LYS A 168 15.38 8.63 -11.72
CA LYS A 168 15.74 8.36 -13.12
C LYS A 168 14.66 7.51 -13.79
N PHE A 169 13.44 8.04 -13.91
CA PHE A 169 12.34 7.28 -14.52
C PHE A 169 12.58 7.03 -16.01
N MET A 170 12.88 8.09 -16.78
CA MET A 170 13.17 8.00 -18.22
C MET A 170 14.11 9.14 -18.63
N GLU A 171 15.03 8.88 -19.56
CA GLU A 171 15.85 9.94 -20.16
C GLU A 171 14.96 10.95 -20.89
N LEU A 172 15.22 12.24 -20.70
CA LEU A 172 14.40 13.31 -21.26
C LEU A 172 14.40 13.29 -22.79
N SER A 173 15.52 12.93 -23.42
CA SER A 173 15.62 12.75 -24.88
C SER A 173 14.62 11.70 -25.38
N LYS A 174 14.48 10.57 -24.68
CA LYS A 174 13.50 9.53 -25.01
C LYS A 174 12.07 9.97 -24.75
N VAL A 175 11.82 10.78 -23.72
CA VAL A 175 10.48 11.32 -23.46
C VAL A 175 10.01 12.19 -24.63
N LEU A 176 10.90 13.08 -25.11
CA LEU A 176 10.61 13.94 -26.25
C LEU A 176 10.50 13.14 -27.58
N ASP A 177 11.18 12.00 -27.67
CA ASP A 177 11.13 11.08 -28.81
C ASP A 177 10.01 10.02 -28.65
N GLY A 178 8.78 10.44 -28.94
CA GLY A 178 7.64 9.53 -29.13
C GLY A 178 6.75 9.28 -27.91
N PHE A 179 7.07 9.82 -26.73
CA PHE A 179 6.18 9.79 -25.55
C PHE A 179 5.38 11.10 -25.36
N THR A 180 5.68 12.13 -26.13
CA THR A 180 4.82 13.32 -26.25
C THR A 180 3.95 13.19 -27.51
N LEU A 181 2.63 13.24 -27.33
CA LEU A 181 1.67 13.30 -28.43
C LEU A 181 1.12 14.72 -28.53
N SER A 182 1.39 15.42 -29.64
CA SER A 182 1.03 16.83 -29.79
C SER A 182 1.54 17.69 -28.63
N ASP A 183 2.81 17.49 -28.26
CA ASP A 183 3.46 18.08 -27.09
C ASP A 183 2.74 17.87 -25.75
N THR A 184 1.92 16.82 -25.66
CA THR A 184 1.24 16.41 -24.43
C THR A 184 1.87 15.12 -23.91
N LEU A 185 2.37 15.18 -22.67
CA LEU A 185 2.85 14.01 -21.94
C LEU A 185 1.69 13.43 -21.12
N VAL A 186 1.42 12.14 -21.28
CA VAL A 186 0.35 11.47 -20.54
C VAL A 186 0.96 10.51 -19.52
N ILE A 187 0.66 10.77 -18.24
CA ILE A 187 1.11 9.97 -17.10
C ILE A 187 -0.10 9.29 -16.49
N LYS A 188 0.00 7.97 -16.28
CA LYS A 188 -1.02 7.19 -15.57
C LYS A 188 -0.45 6.68 -14.25
N ALA A 189 -1.23 6.77 -13.20
CA ALA A 189 -0.94 6.15 -11.92
C ALA A 189 -2.03 5.12 -11.59
N GLN A 190 -1.61 3.97 -11.07
CA GLN A 190 -2.49 2.99 -10.43
C GLN A 190 -2.01 2.84 -9.00
N VAL A 191 -2.91 2.95 -8.04
CA VAL A 191 -2.58 2.89 -6.61
C VAL A 191 -3.46 1.84 -5.96
N GLN A 192 -2.84 0.95 -5.20
CA GLN A 192 -3.47 -0.03 -4.34
C GLN A 192 -3.02 0.22 -2.91
N VAL A 193 -3.92 0.74 -2.08
CA VAL A 193 -3.70 0.86 -0.64
C VAL A 193 -3.87 -0.51 -0.01
N ILE A 194 -2.92 -0.88 0.86
CA ILE A 194 -2.91 -2.15 1.57
C ILE A 194 -3.27 -1.87 3.02
N LEU A 195 -4.40 -2.39 3.46
CA LEU A 195 -4.81 -2.32 4.86
C LEU A 195 -3.90 -3.20 5.69
N ASP A 196 -3.14 -2.59 6.59
CA ASP A 196 -2.39 -3.31 7.60
C ASP A 196 -3.37 -3.83 8.67
N LYS A 197 -3.87 -5.06 8.46
CA LYS A 197 -4.63 -5.80 9.49
C LYS A 197 -3.65 -6.76 10.17
N PRO A 198 -3.00 -6.38 11.30
CA PRO A 198 -2.02 -7.24 11.98
C PRO A 198 -2.63 -8.58 12.44
N GLY A 199 -3.94 -8.64 12.68
CA GLY A 199 -4.66 -9.89 12.99
C GLY A 199 -5.05 -10.74 11.76
N ARG A 200 -4.96 -10.20 10.53
CA ARG A 200 -5.33 -10.87 9.27
C ARG A 200 -4.48 -10.37 8.08
N PRO A 201 -3.16 -10.62 8.08
CA PRO A 201 -2.20 -10.00 7.15
C PRO A 201 -2.42 -10.30 5.66
N PHE A 202 -3.23 -11.30 5.31
CA PHE A 202 -3.45 -11.71 3.92
C PHE A 202 -4.83 -11.36 3.37
N ARG A 203 -5.81 -10.95 4.20
CA ARG A 203 -7.18 -10.73 3.72
C ARG A 203 -7.35 -9.44 2.90
N CYS A 204 -6.43 -8.49 3.02
CA CYS A 204 -6.45 -7.21 2.30
C CYS A 204 -5.89 -7.28 0.88
N LEU A 205 -5.35 -8.44 0.46
CA LEU A 205 -4.83 -8.65 -0.88
C LEU A 205 -5.86 -9.42 -1.70
N ASP A 206 -6.17 -8.89 -2.89
CA ASP A 206 -7.02 -9.54 -3.90
C ASP A 206 -6.58 -11.01 -4.13
N ALA A 207 -7.53 -11.90 -4.42
CA ALA A 207 -7.29 -13.33 -4.52
C ALA A 207 -6.35 -13.71 -5.68
N GLN A 208 -6.43 -12.99 -6.80
CA GLN A 208 -5.54 -13.18 -7.94
C GLN A 208 -4.14 -12.65 -7.62
N TYR A 209 -4.06 -11.49 -6.97
CA TYR A 209 -2.79 -10.92 -6.53
C TYR A 209 -2.08 -11.77 -5.47
N ARG A 210 -2.82 -12.35 -4.52
CA ARG A 210 -2.27 -13.28 -3.52
C ARG A 210 -1.65 -14.51 -4.18
N ARG A 211 -2.26 -15.04 -5.24
CA ARG A 211 -1.71 -16.16 -6.01
C ARG A 211 -0.44 -15.76 -6.76
N GLU A 212 -0.40 -14.59 -7.37
CA GLU A 212 0.79 -14.14 -8.11
C GLU A 212 1.95 -13.78 -7.18
N LEU A 213 1.69 -13.16 -6.02
CA LEU A 213 2.70 -12.92 -4.99
C LEU A 213 3.32 -14.22 -4.48
N VAL A 214 2.49 -15.23 -4.19
CA VAL A 214 3.01 -16.55 -3.82
C VAL A 214 3.82 -17.13 -4.97
N ARG A 215 3.32 -17.10 -6.21
CA ARG A 215 4.05 -17.65 -7.36
C ARG A 215 5.43 -17.00 -7.59
N VAL A 216 5.53 -15.69 -7.41
CA VAL A 216 6.72 -14.89 -7.71
C VAL A 216 7.69 -14.82 -6.53
N TYR A 217 7.19 -14.70 -5.30
CA TYR A 217 8.02 -14.48 -4.12
C TYR A 217 8.22 -15.70 -3.25
N LEU A 218 7.46 -16.80 -3.43
CA LEU A 218 7.57 -17.98 -2.57
C LEU A 218 9.01 -18.46 -2.48
N THR A 219 9.75 -18.59 -3.58
CA THR A 219 11.17 -19.01 -3.54
C THR A 219 12.07 -18.08 -2.73
N ASN A 220 11.76 -16.79 -2.67
CA ASN A 220 12.55 -15.79 -1.93
C ASN A 220 12.13 -15.67 -0.45
N VAL A 221 10.86 -15.93 -0.12
CA VAL A 221 10.33 -15.81 1.25
C VAL A 221 10.12 -17.15 1.95
N GLU A 222 10.21 -18.27 1.23
CA GLU A 222 9.93 -19.62 1.76
C GLU A 222 10.84 -19.94 2.94
N SER A 223 12.12 -19.60 2.85
CA SER A 223 13.07 -19.83 3.96
C SER A 223 12.72 -19.01 5.19
N ILE A 224 12.30 -17.76 5.02
CA ILE A 224 11.89 -16.84 6.09
C ILE A 224 10.59 -17.33 6.74
N CYS A 225 9.59 -17.68 5.92
CA CYS A 225 8.31 -18.21 6.37
C CYS A 225 8.47 -19.57 7.06
N ARG A 226 9.28 -20.48 6.52
CA ARG A 226 9.61 -21.77 7.13
C ARG A 226 10.24 -21.56 8.50
N ARG A 227 11.28 -20.70 8.60
CA ARG A 227 11.94 -20.40 9.87
C ARG A 227 10.97 -19.82 10.91
N PHE A 228 10.15 -18.85 10.52
CA PHE A 228 9.14 -18.28 11.42
C PHE A 228 8.14 -19.33 11.91
N CYS A 229 7.62 -20.17 11.01
CA CYS A 229 6.69 -21.23 11.35
C CYS A 229 7.33 -22.29 12.27
N ASP A 230 8.59 -22.64 12.03
CA ASP A 230 9.33 -23.60 12.85
C ASP A 230 9.63 -23.04 14.24
N GLU A 231 10.03 -21.76 14.35
CA GLU A 231 10.20 -21.07 15.64
C GLU A 231 8.90 -21.03 16.45
N ARG A 232 7.77 -20.74 15.79
CA ARG A 232 6.45 -20.72 16.47
C ARG A 232 5.99 -22.12 16.86
N ARG A 233 6.22 -23.13 16.01
CA ARG A 233 5.95 -24.54 16.36
C ARG A 233 6.83 -25.01 17.52
N ALA A 234 8.11 -24.67 17.53
CA ALA A 234 9.02 -24.99 18.62
C ALA A 234 8.60 -24.32 19.94
N ARG A 235 8.21 -23.04 19.89
CA ARG A 235 7.68 -22.32 21.06
C ARG A 235 6.38 -22.93 21.59
N LEU A 236 5.47 -23.32 20.69
CA LEU A 236 4.24 -24.02 21.07
C LEU A 236 4.53 -25.41 21.65
N ALA A 237 5.47 -26.15 21.07
CA ALA A 237 5.90 -27.45 21.57
C ALA A 237 6.58 -27.34 22.94
N TRP A 238 7.38 -26.30 23.16
CA TRP A 238 7.99 -25.97 24.45
C TRP A 238 6.92 -25.64 25.49
N LEU A 239 5.97 -24.75 25.18
CA LEU A 239 4.83 -24.45 26.06
C LEU A 239 4.00 -25.71 26.38
N ARG A 240 3.82 -26.60 25.40
CA ARG A 240 3.12 -27.87 25.61
C ARG A 240 3.91 -28.84 26.48
N GLY A 241 5.24 -28.81 26.40
CA GLY A 241 6.15 -29.62 27.23
C GLY A 241 6.22 -29.11 28.67
N GLU A 242 6.29 -27.80 28.88
CA GLU A 242 6.25 -27.19 30.22
C GLU A 242 4.87 -27.25 30.87
N ALA A 243 3.80 -27.40 30.07
CA ALA A 243 2.48 -27.72 30.57
C ALA A 243 2.37 -29.17 31.10
N GLY A 244 3.37 -30.03 30.88
CA GLY A 244 3.41 -31.40 31.42
C GLY A 244 3.41 -31.41 32.95
N PRO A 245 4.39 -30.79 33.63
CA PRO A 245 4.41 -30.64 35.08
C PRO A 245 3.16 -29.97 35.65
N PHE A 246 2.59 -28.98 34.95
CA PHE A 246 1.35 -28.35 35.37
C PHE A 246 0.13 -29.27 35.21
N ARG A 247 0.04 -30.05 34.13
CA ARG A 247 -1.02 -31.05 33.92
C ARG A 247 -0.95 -32.17 34.95
N GLU A 248 0.24 -32.71 35.21
CA GLU A 248 0.45 -33.73 36.23
C GLU A 248 0.12 -33.21 37.64
N TRP A 249 0.52 -31.97 37.95
CA TRP A 249 0.13 -31.30 39.17
C TRP A 249 -1.39 -31.09 39.25
N TRP A 250 -2.01 -30.60 38.18
CA TRP A 250 -3.45 -30.31 38.12
C TRP A 250 -4.29 -31.58 38.27
N ASP A 251 -3.94 -32.65 37.53
CA ASP A 251 -4.62 -33.94 37.57
C ASP A 251 -4.37 -34.69 38.89
N GLY A 252 -3.28 -34.38 39.60
CA GLY A 252 -3.00 -34.86 40.95
C GLY A 252 -3.77 -34.16 42.07
N LEU A 253 -4.52 -33.08 41.78
CA LEU A 253 -5.36 -32.40 42.77
C LEU A 253 -6.71 -33.14 42.95
N SER A 254 -7.25 -33.12 44.16
CA SER A 254 -8.59 -33.65 44.41
C SER A 254 -9.67 -32.84 43.65
N PRO A 255 -10.80 -33.46 43.26
CA PRO A 255 -11.87 -32.79 42.51
C PRO A 255 -12.46 -31.55 43.22
N GLU A 256 -12.38 -31.48 44.56
CA GLU A 256 -12.79 -30.31 45.33
C GLU A 256 -11.80 -29.15 45.22
N ARG A 257 -10.50 -29.46 45.21
CA ARG A 257 -9.43 -28.47 45.13
C ARG A 257 -9.30 -27.89 43.72
N GLN A 258 -9.50 -28.70 42.69
CA GLN A 258 -9.64 -28.23 41.31
C GLN A 258 -10.81 -27.24 41.21
N ARG A 259 -12.01 -27.63 41.68
CA ARG A 259 -13.21 -26.76 41.66
C ARG A 259 -13.00 -25.43 42.38
N ARG A 260 -12.30 -25.41 43.52
CA ARG A 260 -12.00 -24.17 44.24
C ARG A 260 -11.08 -23.24 43.47
N LEU A 261 -10.03 -23.78 42.83
CA LEU A 261 -9.09 -23.00 42.03
C LEU A 261 -9.71 -22.46 40.73
N THR A 262 -10.66 -23.18 40.12
CA THR A 262 -11.40 -22.67 38.95
C THR A 262 -12.45 -21.63 39.34
N ALA A 263 -12.96 -21.65 40.58
CA ALA A 263 -13.98 -20.72 41.08
C ALA A 263 -13.41 -19.37 41.56
N GLU A 264 -12.15 -19.31 42.00
CA GLU A 264 -11.51 -18.07 42.49
C GLU A 264 -11.25 -17.01 41.40
N ARG A 265 -11.52 -17.30 40.12
CA ARG A 265 -11.29 -16.36 39.01
C ARG A 265 -12.43 -15.37 38.75
N GLY A 266 -13.40 -15.28 39.66
CA GLY A 266 -14.60 -14.45 39.53
C GLY A 266 -14.75 -13.27 40.51
N GLU A 267 -13.86 -13.09 41.49
CA GLU A 267 -13.95 -11.96 42.44
C GLU A 267 -12.72 -11.04 42.34
N VAL A 268 -12.64 -10.30 41.23
CA VAL A 268 -12.05 -8.96 41.29
C VAL A 268 -13.11 -8.09 41.95
N ARG A 269 -12.93 -7.77 43.24
CA ARG A 269 -13.76 -6.81 43.99
C ARG A 269 -13.91 -5.52 43.19
N GLY A 270 -15.05 -5.37 42.52
CA GLY A 270 -15.72 -4.09 42.38
C GLY A 270 -16.50 -3.84 43.68
N GLY A 271 -16.11 -2.79 44.40
CA GLY A 271 -16.76 -2.30 45.62
C GLY A 271 -16.21 -0.88 45.84
N GLN A 272 -16.65 0.13 45.10
CA GLN A 272 -17.94 0.84 45.20
C GLN A 272 -17.86 1.95 46.25
N ASP A 273 -17.99 3.17 45.73
CA ASP A 273 -18.26 4.42 46.44
C ASP A 273 -19.44 4.29 47.42
N GLY A 274 -19.39 5.09 48.49
CA GLY A 274 -20.58 5.46 49.27
C GLY A 274 -20.39 5.49 50.77
N GLY A 275 -19.90 6.62 51.28
CA GLY A 275 -19.84 6.98 52.70
C GLY A 275 -19.23 8.36 52.89
#